data_AF-A0A3P6UM63-F1
#
_entry.id   AF-A0A3P6UM63-F1
#
_cell.length_a   1.000
_cell.length_b   1.000
_cell.length_c   1.000
_cell.angle_alpha   90.00
_cell.angle_beta   90.00
_cell.angle_gamma   90.00
#
_symmetry.space_group_name_H-M   'P 1'
#
loop_
_entity.id
_entity.type
_entity.pdbx_description
1 polymer ?
#
loop_
_entity_poly.entity_id
_entity_poly.type
_entity_poly.pdbx_seq_one_letter_code
_entity_poly.pdbx_strand_id
1 'polypeptide(L)'
;MAEDLAEWMSRLFPELAGDMEGDNFFEKISDGTLLCHYASELHRRIIESDSDSKKDSRRRLQGVRVGGVNAFLPAEPPKYNSRGLKSQNLAGGSFWARDNIANFLKWCRSVGFPDSILFETEDLVSKRHLRSVIVCLMEVARLGGKFGMEVPEIVHLEKQIDAELAAEPGNVPKGELEDKPSTPNGNSPASEMASLDEVLLRSHVMVRTDGDWDTLNHFLEEYDACRKITPHVDLTCQSTANLTAGPLQLKPPKEFRLQVLDPEPADLKPTPTAYLAELGKKRAIHQEEDLFKQVDEHALLVAQQKQKNFKQLIWQLIYARNITSELERVRAIFLWLCTKDLNKMNFDNVKPGSPEETLMDIRANKTSYAQAFLTLCRYADLHCKLISGYAKGVHYSPGMQFTGSDHKHCWNAVLIDGTWRLVDCEWGARSKAKKGTNRGKLSYGLETYYFLTHPGQLIYSHFPHDTEWQLLHHPITLKEFESFTYVRPAFFKYNLTMPSQRNAVIKSKDSEVRIALEFPSDSVNCLFFEVQLTFNDQDFTEHYNSIPLKYVLKIFCFTWFQKT
;
A
#
# COMPACT_ATOMS: atom_id res chain seq x y z
N MET A 1 -7.36 -0.78 -15.74
CA MET A 1 -6.52 0.02 -16.67
C MET A 1 -7.13 0.06 -18.06
N ALA A 2 -7.40 -1.07 -18.74
CA ALA A 2 -8.12 -1.02 -20.03
C ALA A 2 -9.52 -0.41 -19.89
N GLU A 3 -10.28 -0.75 -18.85
CA GLU A 3 -11.58 -0.11 -18.52
C GLU A 3 -11.46 1.42 -18.34
N ASP A 4 -10.48 1.87 -17.54
CA ASP A 4 -10.24 3.31 -17.29
C ASP A 4 -9.77 4.04 -18.56
N LEU A 5 -8.91 3.41 -19.37
CA LEU A 5 -8.48 3.96 -20.67
C LEU A 5 -9.64 4.01 -21.68
N ALA A 6 -10.51 3.00 -21.68
CA ALA A 6 -11.71 2.97 -22.51
C ALA A 6 -12.67 4.09 -22.10
N GLU A 7 -13.00 4.21 -20.82
CA GLU A 7 -13.86 5.29 -20.29
C GLU A 7 -13.26 6.67 -20.56
N TRP A 8 -11.94 6.82 -20.41
CA TRP A 8 -11.22 8.05 -20.72
C TRP A 8 -11.30 8.43 -22.20
N MET A 9 -11.00 7.51 -23.12
CA MET A 9 -11.04 7.79 -24.55
C MET A 9 -12.48 8.00 -25.04
N SER A 10 -13.46 7.28 -24.48
CA SER A 10 -14.89 7.46 -24.76
C SER A 10 -15.41 8.84 -24.32
N ARG A 11 -14.91 9.38 -23.20
CA ARG A 11 -15.23 10.75 -22.77
C ARG A 11 -14.59 11.80 -23.68
N LEU A 12 -13.33 11.61 -24.05
CA LEU A 12 -12.60 12.57 -24.88
C LEU A 12 -13.09 12.63 -26.34
N PHE A 13 -13.38 11.47 -26.94
CA PHE A 13 -13.70 11.35 -28.36
C PHE A 13 -14.90 10.43 -28.59
N PRO A 14 -16.11 10.79 -28.11
CA PRO A 14 -17.28 9.92 -28.17
C PRO A 14 -17.65 9.49 -29.60
N GLU A 15 -17.43 10.35 -30.59
CA GLU A 15 -17.70 10.03 -32.00
C GLU A 15 -16.74 9.00 -32.60
N LEU A 16 -15.48 8.98 -32.16
CA LEU A 16 -14.47 8.02 -32.64
C LEU A 16 -14.45 6.74 -31.80
N ALA A 17 -14.76 6.84 -30.52
CA ALA A 17 -14.76 5.71 -29.60
C ALA A 17 -15.97 4.79 -29.81
N GLY A 18 -17.15 5.34 -30.11
CA GLY A 18 -18.36 4.55 -30.32
C GLY A 18 -18.76 3.78 -29.05
N ASP A 19 -19.02 2.48 -29.18
CA ASP A 19 -19.32 1.52 -28.11
C ASP A 19 -18.05 0.96 -27.43
N MET A 20 -17.02 1.79 -27.25
CA MET A 20 -15.78 1.36 -26.61
C MET A 20 -15.99 1.08 -25.12
N GLU A 21 -15.70 -0.16 -24.73
CA GLU A 21 -15.76 -0.70 -23.38
C GLU A 21 -14.43 -1.39 -23.04
N GLY A 22 -14.22 -1.77 -21.78
CA GLY A 22 -12.94 -2.31 -21.31
C GLY A 22 -12.51 -3.62 -21.95
N ASP A 23 -13.47 -4.43 -22.41
CA ASP A 23 -13.26 -5.74 -23.06
C ASP A 23 -12.90 -5.63 -24.54
N ASN A 24 -13.43 -4.61 -25.23
CA ASN A 24 -13.19 -4.34 -26.65
C ASN A 24 -12.14 -3.23 -26.91
N PHE A 25 -11.62 -2.59 -25.86
CA PHE A 25 -10.69 -1.46 -25.92
C PHE A 25 -9.56 -1.63 -26.95
N PHE A 26 -8.81 -2.74 -26.86
CA PHE A 26 -7.66 -2.98 -27.74
C PHE A 26 -8.05 -3.23 -29.19
N GLU A 27 -9.26 -3.77 -29.43
CA GLU A 27 -9.78 -3.92 -30.77
C GLU A 27 -10.13 -2.55 -31.37
N LYS A 28 -10.77 -1.68 -30.59
CA LYS A 28 -11.16 -0.34 -31.04
C LYS A 28 -10.00 0.58 -31.35
N ILE A 29 -8.85 0.44 -30.67
CA ILE A 29 -7.66 1.25 -30.95
C ILE A 29 -6.69 0.59 -31.96
N SER A 30 -6.97 -0.65 -32.40
CA SER A 30 -6.03 -1.46 -33.19
C SER A 30 -5.72 -0.89 -34.58
N ASP A 31 -6.55 0.02 -35.09
CA ASP A 31 -6.33 0.71 -36.36
C ASP A 31 -5.41 1.95 -36.25
N GLY A 32 -5.00 2.29 -35.02
CA GLY A 32 -4.15 3.44 -34.70
C GLY A 32 -4.79 4.81 -34.91
N THR A 33 -6.03 4.90 -35.40
CA THR A 33 -6.70 6.16 -35.72
C THR A 33 -6.89 6.99 -34.46
N LEU A 34 -7.42 6.38 -33.40
CA LEU A 34 -7.70 7.07 -32.14
C LEU A 34 -6.40 7.54 -31.44
N LEU A 35 -5.32 6.77 -31.57
CA LEU A 35 -4.01 7.11 -31.00
C LEU A 35 -3.42 8.35 -31.68
N CYS A 36 -3.43 8.38 -33.01
CA CYS A 36 -2.97 9.53 -33.78
C CYS A 36 -3.87 10.74 -33.60
N HIS A 37 -5.18 10.54 -33.47
CA HIS A 37 -6.13 11.62 -33.18
C HIS A 37 -5.82 12.27 -31.83
N TYR A 38 -5.66 11.47 -30.77
CA TYR A 38 -5.25 11.96 -29.45
C TYR A 38 -3.94 12.75 -29.52
N ALA A 39 -2.91 12.19 -30.15
CA ALA A 39 -1.60 12.84 -30.27
C ALA A 39 -1.67 14.14 -31.09
N SER A 40 -2.54 14.22 -32.10
CA SER A 40 -2.77 15.44 -32.89
C SER A 40 -3.43 16.54 -32.06
N GLU A 41 -4.44 16.18 -31.25
CA GLU A 41 -5.11 17.12 -30.34
C GLU A 41 -4.16 17.61 -29.24
N LEU A 42 -3.34 16.72 -28.68
CA LEU A 42 -2.29 17.09 -27.74
C LEU A 42 -1.29 18.05 -28.39
N HIS A 43 -0.81 17.75 -29.58
CA HIS A 43 0.10 18.61 -30.33
C HIS A 43 -0.49 20.02 -30.55
N ARG A 44 -1.77 20.12 -30.92
CA ARG A 44 -2.49 21.39 -31.06
C ARG A 44 -2.51 22.19 -29.76
N ARG A 45 -2.85 21.55 -28.63
CA ARG A 45 -2.91 22.21 -27.31
C ARG A 45 -1.54 22.67 -26.81
N ILE A 46 -0.48 21.92 -27.11
CA ILE A 46 0.89 22.34 -26.78
C ILE A 46 1.22 23.65 -27.51
N ILE A 47 0.87 23.76 -28.80
CA ILE A 47 1.06 24.99 -29.58
C ILE A 47 0.24 26.15 -29.01
N GLU A 48 -1.01 25.91 -28.63
CA GLU A 48 -1.91 26.96 -28.10
C GLU A 48 -1.54 27.46 -26.71
N SER A 49 -0.90 26.61 -25.89
CA SER A 49 -0.45 26.97 -24.54
C SER A 49 0.76 27.91 -24.52
N ASP A 50 1.37 28.18 -25.68
CA ASP A 50 2.63 28.90 -25.82
C ASP A 50 2.43 30.18 -26.65
N SER A 51 2.16 31.30 -25.99
CA SER A 51 1.78 32.56 -26.63
C SER A 51 2.94 33.35 -27.26
N ASP A 52 4.17 32.81 -27.28
CA ASP A 52 5.32 33.52 -27.84
C ASP A 52 6.30 32.61 -28.61
N SER A 53 6.68 33.10 -29.79
CA SER A 53 7.86 32.74 -30.60
C SER A 53 7.76 31.71 -31.74
N LYS A 54 8.72 31.91 -32.65
CA LYS A 54 8.77 31.63 -34.09
C LYS A 54 8.90 30.14 -34.45
N LYS A 55 8.52 29.82 -35.70
CA LYS A 55 8.68 28.52 -36.37
C LYS A 55 10.14 28.03 -36.34
N ASP A 56 10.51 27.26 -35.33
CA ASP A 56 11.70 26.40 -35.34
C ASP A 56 11.26 24.92 -35.29
N SER A 57 12.08 24.05 -35.88
CA SER A 57 11.76 22.69 -36.30
C SER A 57 11.74 21.64 -35.17
N ARG A 58 12.23 21.98 -33.97
CA ARG A 58 12.08 21.16 -32.75
C ARG A 58 12.25 22.03 -31.50
N ARG A 59 11.15 22.31 -30.79
CA ARG A 59 11.15 23.24 -29.63
C ARG A 59 11.16 22.47 -28.31
N ARG A 60 11.97 22.87 -27.33
CA ARG A 60 11.97 22.26 -25.99
C ARG A 60 10.79 22.77 -25.16
N LEU A 61 10.08 21.87 -24.49
CA LEU A 61 8.97 22.20 -23.60
C LEU A 61 9.52 22.53 -22.20
N GLN A 62 9.42 23.80 -21.80
CA GLN A 62 9.98 24.26 -20.52
C GLN A 62 9.23 23.63 -19.33
N GLY A 63 9.97 23.06 -18.37
CA GLY A 63 9.39 22.42 -17.19
C GLY A 63 8.69 21.07 -17.44
N VAL A 64 8.67 20.58 -18.69
CA VAL A 64 8.01 19.32 -19.05
C VAL A 64 9.05 18.22 -19.23
N ARG A 65 8.96 17.20 -18.38
CA ARG A 65 9.67 15.92 -18.54
C ARG A 65 8.69 14.78 -18.85
N VAL A 66 9.15 13.83 -19.66
CA VAL A 66 8.50 12.56 -20.01
C VAL A 66 9.50 11.44 -19.74
N GLY A 67 9.16 10.46 -18.90
CA GLY A 67 10.10 9.40 -18.50
C GLY A 67 11.45 9.91 -17.96
N GLY A 68 11.45 11.06 -17.27
CA GLY A 68 12.67 11.72 -16.74
C GLY A 68 13.48 12.53 -17.76
N VAL A 69 13.14 12.48 -19.05
CA VAL A 69 13.83 13.19 -20.14
C VAL A 69 13.09 14.49 -20.47
N ASN A 70 13.80 15.53 -20.91
CA ASN A 70 13.19 16.78 -21.37
C ASN A 70 12.31 16.52 -22.59
N ALA A 71 11.08 17.03 -22.58
CA ALA A 71 10.16 16.88 -23.69
C ALA A 71 10.37 17.95 -24.77
N PHE A 72 10.05 17.59 -26.01
CA PHE A 72 10.14 18.46 -27.18
C PHE A 72 8.80 18.49 -27.94
N LEU A 73 8.51 19.60 -28.61
CA LEU A 73 7.45 19.69 -29.59
C LEU A 73 8.05 19.40 -30.98
N PRO A 74 7.65 18.32 -31.66
CA PRO A 74 8.03 18.11 -33.06
C PRO A 74 7.41 19.18 -33.98
N ALA A 75 7.96 19.36 -35.18
CA ALA A 75 7.44 20.35 -36.15
C ALA A 75 6.01 20.06 -36.65
N GLU A 76 5.61 18.79 -36.66
CA GLU A 76 4.35 18.33 -37.25
C GLU A 76 3.66 17.29 -36.33
N PRO A 77 2.32 17.25 -36.30
CA PRO A 77 1.56 16.19 -35.63
C PRO A 77 1.71 14.85 -36.37
N PRO A 78 1.33 13.71 -35.77
CA PRO A 78 1.36 12.43 -36.47
C PRO A 78 0.37 12.45 -37.64
N LYS A 79 0.82 12.05 -38.83
CA LYS A 79 -0.06 11.88 -39.99
C LYS A 79 -0.74 10.52 -39.90
N TYR A 80 -2.04 10.48 -40.15
CA TYR A 80 -2.80 9.23 -40.08
C TYR A 80 -3.98 9.24 -41.06
N ASN A 81 -4.44 8.04 -41.39
CA ASN A 81 -5.56 7.83 -42.30
C ASN A 81 -6.81 7.42 -41.50
N SER A 82 -7.88 8.21 -41.61
CA SER A 82 -9.16 7.98 -40.91
C SER A 82 -10.11 7.00 -41.62
N ARG A 83 -9.71 6.44 -42.78
CA ARG A 83 -10.55 5.52 -43.57
C ARG A 83 -10.79 4.14 -42.92
N GLY A 84 -10.18 3.86 -41.76
CA GLY A 84 -10.27 2.59 -41.03
C GLY A 84 -11.68 2.22 -40.53
N LEU A 85 -12.57 3.20 -40.30
CA LEU A 85 -13.91 2.94 -39.77
C LEU A 85 -14.89 2.23 -40.75
N LYS A 86 -14.57 2.11 -42.04
CA LYS A 86 -15.54 1.67 -43.07
C LYS A 86 -15.06 0.57 -44.04
N SER A 87 -13.87 -0.02 -43.86
CA SER A 87 -13.32 -0.98 -44.84
C SER A 87 -13.19 -2.40 -44.29
N GLN A 88 -14.16 -3.26 -44.61
CA GLN A 88 -14.08 -4.72 -44.45
C GLN A 88 -13.21 -5.34 -45.57
N ASN A 89 -11.90 -5.07 -45.60
CA ASN A 89 -10.97 -5.78 -46.49
C ASN A 89 -9.76 -6.32 -45.72
N LEU A 90 -9.76 -7.64 -45.51
CA LEU A 90 -8.92 -8.40 -44.56
C LEU A 90 -7.39 -8.38 -44.84
N ALA A 91 -6.92 -7.92 -46.01
CA ALA A 91 -5.48 -7.82 -46.30
C ALA A 91 -4.93 -6.38 -46.21
N GLY A 92 -5.74 -5.38 -46.56
CA GLY A 92 -5.32 -3.97 -46.55
C GLY A 92 -5.39 -3.35 -45.16
N GLY A 93 -6.41 -3.70 -44.35
CA GLY A 93 -6.65 -3.12 -43.02
C GLY A 93 -5.43 -3.12 -42.10
N SER A 94 -4.65 -4.20 -42.16
CA SER A 94 -3.45 -4.41 -41.34
C SER A 94 -2.26 -3.54 -41.75
N PHE A 95 -2.21 -3.03 -42.99
CA PHE A 95 -1.11 -2.16 -43.44
C PHE A 95 -1.31 -0.72 -42.95
N TRP A 96 -2.51 -0.16 -43.07
CA TRP A 96 -2.80 1.20 -42.59
C TRP A 96 -2.80 1.28 -41.06
N ALA A 97 -3.27 0.23 -40.39
CA ALA A 97 -3.20 0.11 -38.94
C ALA A 97 -1.75 0.20 -38.46
N ARG A 98 -0.85 -0.56 -39.11
CA ARG A 98 0.59 -0.51 -38.81
C ARG A 98 1.19 0.87 -39.06
N ASP A 99 0.83 1.51 -40.16
CA ASP A 99 1.33 2.85 -40.52
C ASP A 99 0.86 3.93 -39.52
N ASN A 100 -0.43 3.94 -39.17
CA ASN A 100 -0.98 4.84 -38.17
C ASN A 100 -0.26 4.67 -36.82
N ILE A 101 -0.14 3.43 -36.32
CA ILE A 101 0.54 3.15 -35.05
C ILE A 101 2.03 3.54 -35.12
N ALA A 102 2.71 3.25 -36.23
CA ALA A 102 4.10 3.66 -36.42
C ALA A 102 4.26 5.20 -36.41
N ASN A 103 3.33 5.93 -37.02
CA ASN A 103 3.32 7.39 -37.01
C ASN A 103 3.06 7.97 -35.61
N PHE A 104 2.15 7.38 -34.84
CA PHE A 104 1.96 7.71 -33.43
C PHE A 104 3.26 7.51 -32.62
N LEU A 105 3.87 6.33 -32.72
CA LEU A 105 5.11 6.01 -31.99
C LEU A 105 6.27 6.93 -32.41
N LYS A 106 6.38 7.26 -33.71
CA LYS A 106 7.38 8.21 -34.23
C LYS A 106 7.18 9.61 -33.64
N TRP A 107 5.93 10.05 -33.50
CA TRP A 107 5.61 11.31 -32.84
C TRP A 107 5.99 11.27 -31.36
N CYS A 108 5.63 10.22 -30.61
CA CYS A 108 6.03 10.05 -29.22
C CYS A 108 7.56 10.09 -29.03
N ARG A 109 8.33 9.38 -29.87
CA ARG A 109 9.80 9.47 -29.86
C ARG A 109 10.30 10.88 -30.08
N SER A 110 9.69 11.59 -31.03
CA SER A 110 10.05 12.98 -31.34
C SER A 110 9.72 13.95 -30.21
N VAL A 111 8.73 13.60 -29.38
CA VAL A 111 8.40 14.33 -28.15
C VAL A 111 9.36 14.01 -27.01
N GLY A 112 10.09 12.90 -27.08
CA GLY A 112 11.09 12.50 -26.08
C GLY A 112 10.67 11.34 -25.19
N PHE A 113 9.65 10.57 -25.58
CA PHE A 113 9.30 9.33 -24.89
C PHE A 113 10.43 8.30 -25.05
N PRO A 114 11.00 7.74 -23.95
CA PRO A 114 12.04 6.73 -24.05
C PRO A 114 11.47 5.41 -24.63
N ASP A 115 12.29 4.67 -25.38
CA ASP A 115 11.86 3.39 -25.96
C ASP A 115 11.40 2.37 -24.91
N SER A 116 11.87 2.49 -23.65
CA SER A 116 11.47 1.64 -22.53
C SER A 116 9.99 1.74 -22.15
N ILE A 117 9.28 2.78 -22.59
CA ILE A 117 7.83 2.97 -22.33
C ILE A 117 6.99 2.92 -23.60
N LEU A 118 7.62 2.81 -24.76
CA LEU A 118 6.94 2.70 -26.05
C LEU A 118 6.68 1.24 -26.37
N PHE A 119 5.56 0.99 -27.05
CA PHE A 119 5.24 -0.33 -27.58
C PHE A 119 5.69 -0.46 -29.04
N GLU A 120 5.75 -1.69 -29.54
CA GLU A 120 5.96 -1.98 -30.96
C GLU A 120 4.63 -2.10 -31.70
N THR A 121 4.63 -1.82 -33.00
CA THR A 121 3.41 -1.88 -33.81
C THR A 121 2.68 -3.24 -33.71
N GLU A 122 3.43 -4.35 -33.63
CA GLU A 122 2.87 -5.69 -33.49
C GLU A 122 2.24 -5.96 -32.12
N ASP A 123 2.62 -5.21 -31.08
CA ASP A 123 2.05 -5.35 -29.74
C ASP A 123 0.56 -5.07 -29.74
N LEU A 124 0.13 -4.11 -30.56
CA LEU A 124 -1.25 -3.70 -30.70
C LEU A 124 -1.96 -4.39 -31.87
N VAL A 125 -1.36 -4.42 -33.07
CA VAL A 125 -2.01 -5.01 -34.28
C VAL A 125 -2.23 -6.51 -34.11
N SER A 126 -1.23 -7.22 -33.57
CA SER A 126 -1.26 -8.67 -33.37
C SER A 126 -1.59 -9.06 -31.94
N LYS A 127 -1.99 -8.08 -31.10
CA LYS A 127 -2.34 -8.25 -29.68
C LYS A 127 -1.30 -9.04 -28.86
N ARG A 128 0.00 -8.88 -29.16
CA ARG A 128 1.09 -9.64 -28.49
C ARG A 128 1.44 -9.11 -27.10
N HIS A 129 1.71 -7.81 -26.98
CA HIS A 129 2.18 -7.19 -25.73
C HIS A 129 1.35 -5.96 -25.38
N LEU A 130 0.04 -6.16 -25.21
CA LEU A 130 -0.95 -5.12 -24.88
C LEU A 130 -0.61 -4.31 -23.61
N ARG A 131 0.27 -4.83 -22.75
CA ARG A 131 0.78 -4.14 -21.55
C ARG A 131 1.63 -2.93 -21.90
N SER A 132 2.53 -3.07 -22.87
CA SER A 132 3.38 -1.97 -23.37
C SER A 132 2.52 -0.85 -23.95
N VAL A 133 1.39 -1.21 -24.60
CA VAL A 133 0.42 -0.26 -25.13
C VAL A 133 -0.20 0.56 -23.99
N ILE A 134 -0.68 -0.08 -22.92
CA ILE A 134 -1.25 0.62 -21.76
C ILE A 134 -0.24 1.61 -21.15
N VAL A 135 1.00 1.16 -20.88
CA VAL A 135 2.04 2.00 -20.26
C VAL A 135 2.33 3.23 -21.11
N CYS A 136 2.46 3.05 -22.43
CA CYS A 136 2.65 4.15 -23.36
C CYS A 136 1.48 5.14 -23.32
N LEU A 137 0.23 4.66 -23.34
CA LEU A 137 -0.96 5.53 -23.34
C LEU A 137 -1.12 6.30 -22.03
N MET A 138 -0.76 5.69 -20.91
CA MET A 138 -0.75 6.33 -19.60
C MET A 138 0.25 7.49 -19.54
N GLU A 139 1.46 7.30 -20.05
CA GLU A 139 2.45 8.39 -20.08
C GLU A 139 2.02 9.51 -21.05
N VAL A 140 1.44 9.14 -22.20
CA VAL A 140 0.88 10.10 -23.15
C VAL A 140 -0.27 10.90 -22.53
N ALA A 141 -1.11 10.26 -21.70
CA ALA A 141 -2.15 10.92 -20.94
C ALA A 141 -1.60 11.88 -19.87
N ARG A 142 -0.54 11.50 -19.14
CA ARG A 142 0.14 12.39 -18.18
C ARG A 142 0.65 13.66 -18.86
N LEU A 143 1.24 13.51 -20.04
CA LEU A 143 1.66 14.64 -20.85
C LEU A 143 0.45 15.51 -21.26
N GLY A 144 -0.63 14.90 -21.76
CA GLY A 144 -1.85 15.63 -22.11
C GLY A 144 -2.46 16.43 -20.97
N GLY A 145 -2.45 15.85 -19.77
CA GLY A 145 -2.91 16.54 -18.56
C GLY A 145 -2.08 17.77 -18.16
N LYS A 146 -0.84 17.93 -18.66
CA LYS A 146 -0.06 19.17 -18.47
C LYS A 146 -0.53 20.30 -19.40
N PHE A 147 -1.21 19.95 -20.49
CA PHE A 147 -1.73 20.87 -21.51
C PHE A 147 -3.26 20.93 -21.50
N GLY A 148 -3.86 20.68 -20.34
CA GLY A 148 -5.30 20.83 -20.11
C GLY A 148 -6.18 19.77 -20.77
N MET A 149 -5.63 18.66 -21.28
CA MET A 149 -6.46 17.52 -21.69
C MET A 149 -6.95 16.77 -20.47
N GLU A 150 -8.18 16.24 -20.57
CA GLU A 150 -8.69 15.29 -19.58
C GLU A 150 -7.79 14.04 -19.55
N VAL A 151 -7.64 13.45 -18.36
CA VAL A 151 -6.77 12.29 -18.11
C VAL A 151 -7.59 11.11 -17.56
N PRO A 152 -7.09 9.87 -17.67
CA PRO A 152 -7.68 8.72 -17.00
C PRO A 152 -7.79 8.94 -15.49
N GLU A 153 -8.75 8.28 -14.84
CA GLU A 153 -9.01 8.42 -13.40
C GLU A 153 -7.75 8.08 -12.61
N ILE A 154 -7.02 7.03 -13.02
CA ILE A 154 -5.77 6.62 -12.35
C ILE A 154 -4.71 7.74 -12.34
N VAL A 155 -4.59 8.52 -13.43
CA VAL A 155 -3.64 9.65 -13.51
C VAL A 155 -4.12 10.84 -12.68
N HIS A 156 -5.43 11.04 -12.59
CA HIS A 156 -6.01 12.06 -11.71
C HIS A 156 -5.71 11.75 -10.24
N LEU A 157 -5.85 10.48 -9.85
CA LEU A 157 -5.54 10.01 -8.49
C LEU A 157 -4.06 10.18 -8.16
N GLU A 158 -3.14 9.87 -9.08
CA GLU A 158 -1.69 10.13 -8.91
C GLU A 158 -1.42 11.61 -8.59
N LYS A 159 -1.91 12.54 -9.41
CA LYS A 159 -1.71 13.98 -9.19
C LYS A 159 -2.33 14.49 -7.89
N GLN A 160 -3.47 13.92 -7.49
CA GLN A 160 -4.15 14.30 -6.27
C GLN A 160 -3.38 13.82 -5.04
N ILE A 161 -2.80 12.63 -5.09
CA ILE A 161 -1.87 12.14 -4.06
C ILE A 161 -0.69 13.11 -3.96
N ASP A 162 -0.08 13.49 -5.08
CA ASP A 162 1.05 14.43 -5.09
C ASP A 162 0.68 15.83 -4.56
N ALA A 163 -0.51 16.34 -4.89
CA ALA A 163 -0.98 17.65 -4.43
C ALA A 163 -1.37 17.66 -2.95
N GLU A 164 -1.97 16.57 -2.45
CA GLU A 164 -2.24 16.39 -1.02
C GLU A 164 -0.93 16.32 -0.22
N LEU A 165 0.11 15.69 -0.79
CA LEU A 165 1.45 15.70 -0.21
C LEU A 165 2.12 17.10 -0.20
N ALA A 166 1.69 18.03 -1.06
CA ALA A 166 2.30 19.36 -1.20
C ALA A 166 1.56 20.50 -0.46
N ALA A 167 0.30 20.32 -0.05
CA ALA A 167 -0.58 21.41 0.41
C ALA A 167 -0.75 21.54 1.94
N GLU A 168 -0.02 20.79 2.77
CA GLU A 168 -0.14 20.89 4.23
C GLU A 168 0.67 22.09 4.78
N PRO A 169 0.03 23.09 5.44
CA PRO A 169 0.71 24.28 5.92
C PRO A 169 1.58 23.98 7.17
N GLY A 170 2.86 24.27 7.06
CA GLY A 170 3.82 24.23 8.17
C GLY A 170 3.43 25.22 9.28
N ASN A 171 3.15 24.72 10.47
CA ASN A 171 2.90 25.54 11.64
C ASN A 171 4.25 26.01 12.20
N VAL A 172 4.63 27.26 11.89
CA VAL A 172 5.85 27.90 12.41
C VAL A 172 5.58 28.41 13.83
N PRO A 173 6.30 27.97 14.87
CA PRO A 173 6.23 28.62 16.17
C PRO A 173 6.94 29.99 16.14
N LYS A 174 6.21 31.05 16.50
CA LYS A 174 6.77 32.37 16.85
C LYS A 174 7.32 32.33 18.28
N GLY A 175 8.55 32.83 18.46
CA GLY A 175 9.18 33.08 19.76
C GLY A 175 10.63 33.56 19.64
N GLU A 176 10.80 34.87 19.42
CA GLU A 176 11.97 35.72 19.70
C GLU A 176 12.50 35.52 21.15
N LEU A 177 13.75 35.74 21.59
CA LEU A 177 14.95 36.47 21.13
C LEU A 177 16.11 36.06 22.09
N GLU A 178 17.34 35.90 21.61
CA GLU A 178 18.53 36.71 21.98
C GLU A 178 19.87 36.04 21.62
N ASP A 179 20.78 36.90 21.18
CA ASP A 179 21.94 36.70 20.33
C ASP A 179 23.24 36.70 21.17
N LYS A 180 24.24 35.87 20.81
CA LYS A 180 25.64 36.33 20.60
C LYS A 180 26.64 35.20 20.27
N PRO A 181 27.69 35.50 19.49
CA PRO A 181 28.57 34.52 18.85
C PRO A 181 29.90 34.31 19.59
N SER A 182 30.51 33.13 19.43
CA SER A 182 31.97 32.97 19.41
C SER A 182 32.39 31.57 18.94
N THR A 183 33.09 31.51 17.82
CA THR A 183 34.12 30.49 17.54
C THR A 183 35.48 31.03 18.02
N PRO A 184 36.46 30.15 18.31
CA PRO A 184 37.46 29.88 17.27
C PRO A 184 38.00 28.44 17.22
N ASN A 185 38.29 28.04 15.98
CA ASN A 185 39.35 27.16 15.46
C ASN A 185 40.22 26.30 16.40
N GLY A 186 40.39 25.03 15.98
CA GLY A 186 41.55 24.19 16.27
C GLY A 186 41.73 23.12 15.18
N ASN A 187 42.85 23.17 14.47
CA ASN A 187 43.22 22.34 13.31
C ASN A 187 43.86 20.98 13.69
N SER A 188 43.52 19.95 12.89
CA SER A 188 44.33 18.80 12.41
C SER A 188 44.72 17.65 13.37
N PRO A 189 45.08 16.43 12.87
CA PRO A 189 45.03 15.91 11.49
C PRO A 189 44.25 14.58 11.31
N ALA A 190 43.96 14.26 10.05
CA ALA A 190 43.50 12.95 9.59
C ALA A 190 44.69 11.99 9.43
N SER A 191 44.56 10.77 9.93
CA SER A 191 45.17 9.56 9.34
C SER A 191 44.38 8.32 9.76
N GLU A 192 43.93 7.58 8.73
CA GLU A 192 43.80 6.12 8.70
C GLU A 192 43.00 5.42 9.83
N MET A 193 41.72 5.18 9.55
CA MET A 193 41.09 3.89 9.84
C MET A 193 40.18 3.56 8.67
N ALA A 194 40.68 2.75 7.74
CA ALA A 194 39.81 1.94 6.90
C ALA A 194 38.90 1.15 7.85
N SER A 195 37.58 1.32 7.72
CA SER A 195 36.62 0.58 8.52
C SER A 195 36.77 -0.90 8.23
N LEU A 196 36.91 -1.69 9.29
CA LEU A 196 37.03 -3.15 9.30
C LEU A 196 35.93 -3.90 8.51
N ASP A 197 34.88 -3.22 8.06
CA ASP A 197 33.78 -3.79 7.30
C ASP A 197 34.15 -4.16 5.86
N GLU A 198 35.21 -3.57 5.29
CA GLU A 198 35.58 -3.80 3.88
C GLU A 198 36.50 -5.02 3.65
N VAL A 199 36.93 -5.70 4.72
CA VAL A 199 37.87 -6.85 4.64
C VAL A 199 37.25 -8.19 5.09
N LEU A 200 36.00 -8.23 5.56
CA LEU A 200 35.41 -9.47 6.13
C LEU A 200 34.40 -10.20 5.24
N LEU A 201 34.14 -9.76 4.00
CA LEU A 201 33.24 -10.45 3.05
C LEU A 201 33.94 -11.48 2.15
N ARG A 202 34.96 -12.16 2.68
CA ARG A 202 35.41 -13.45 2.13
C ARG A 202 35.06 -14.55 3.11
N SER A 203 34.01 -15.28 2.75
CA SER A 203 33.70 -16.68 3.07
C SER A 203 34.26 -17.25 4.39
N HIS A 204 33.35 -17.75 5.24
CA HIS A 204 33.57 -18.53 6.48
C HIS A 204 33.54 -17.75 7.82
N VAL A 205 32.47 -17.00 8.07
CA VAL A 205 32.12 -16.58 9.45
C VAL A 205 31.29 -17.69 10.10
N MET A 206 31.76 -18.19 11.25
CA MET A 206 31.08 -19.22 12.05
C MET A 206 30.51 -18.58 13.34
N VAL A 207 29.30 -18.95 13.72
CA VAL A 207 28.60 -18.54 14.94
C VAL A 207 28.61 -19.69 15.93
N ARG A 208 28.73 -19.39 17.21
CA ARG A 208 28.81 -20.40 18.26
C ARG A 208 27.42 -20.61 18.88
N THR A 209 26.87 -21.81 18.79
CA THR A 209 25.55 -22.18 19.32
C THR A 209 25.70 -23.36 20.28
N ASP A 210 25.28 -23.21 21.54
CA ASP A 210 25.13 -24.25 22.59
C ASP A 210 26.03 -25.51 22.52
N GLY A 211 27.32 -25.33 22.18
CA GLY A 211 28.32 -26.41 22.15
C GLY A 211 29.02 -26.63 20.81
N ASP A 212 28.47 -26.17 19.68
CA ASP A 212 28.99 -26.40 18.33
C ASP A 212 29.19 -25.10 17.52
N TRP A 213 29.87 -25.25 16.37
CA TRP A 213 30.10 -24.18 15.41
C TRP A 213 29.13 -24.30 14.25
N ASP A 214 28.39 -23.24 14.00
CA ASP A 214 27.47 -23.13 12.89
C ASP A 214 27.95 -22.06 11.89
N THR A 215 27.55 -22.12 10.62
CA THR A 215 27.86 -21.05 9.67
C THR A 215 26.95 -19.86 9.92
N LEU A 216 27.42 -18.62 9.73
CA LEU A 216 26.59 -17.41 9.88
C LEU A 216 25.33 -17.48 9.00
N ASN A 217 25.41 -18.11 7.83
CA ASN A 217 24.25 -18.23 6.94
C ASN A 217 23.22 -19.24 7.48
N HIS A 218 23.66 -20.42 7.92
CA HIS A 218 22.77 -21.42 8.54
C HIS A 218 22.18 -20.91 9.87
N PHE A 219 22.98 -20.21 10.69
CA PHE A 219 22.50 -19.56 11.91
C PHE A 219 21.42 -18.50 11.61
N LEU A 220 21.61 -17.67 10.58
CA LEU A 220 20.58 -16.69 10.19
C LEU A 220 19.34 -17.38 9.61
N GLU A 221 19.48 -18.48 8.87
CA GLU A 221 18.35 -19.28 8.39
C GLU A 221 17.59 -19.95 9.56
N GLU A 222 18.28 -20.36 10.61
CA GLU A 222 17.69 -21.06 11.77
C GLU A 222 17.20 -20.11 12.89
N TYR A 223 17.66 -18.86 12.96
CA TYR A 223 17.33 -17.97 14.09
C TYR A 223 16.80 -16.58 13.66
N ASP A 224 16.86 -16.20 12.38
CA ASP A 224 16.24 -14.98 11.88
C ASP A 224 14.77 -15.23 11.48
N ALA A 225 13.85 -14.90 12.40
CA ALA A 225 12.41 -15.02 12.19
C ALA A 225 11.90 -14.22 10.96
N CYS A 226 12.62 -13.20 10.50
CA CYS A 226 12.27 -12.44 9.30
C CYS A 226 12.65 -13.15 7.99
N ARG A 227 13.54 -14.15 8.04
CA ARG A 227 14.01 -14.92 6.86
C ARG A 227 13.33 -16.29 6.69
N LYS A 228 12.68 -16.80 7.74
CA LYS A 228 12.05 -18.14 7.77
C LYS A 228 10.69 -18.29 7.07
N ILE A 229 10.28 -17.36 6.21
CA ILE A 229 8.98 -17.46 5.53
C ILE A 229 9.15 -18.24 4.23
N THR A 230 9.24 -19.57 4.32
CA THR A 230 8.98 -20.48 3.19
C THR A 230 7.49 -20.83 3.12
N PRO A 231 6.80 -20.67 1.99
CA PRO A 231 5.40 -21.03 1.85
C PRO A 231 5.29 -22.50 1.43
N HIS A 232 4.88 -23.39 2.33
CA HIS A 232 4.11 -24.60 2.03
C HIS A 232 4.03 -25.49 3.27
N VAL A 233 2.85 -25.67 3.88
CA VAL A 233 2.41 -26.94 4.49
C VAL A 233 0.88 -26.96 4.60
N ASP A 234 0.25 -28.03 4.08
CA ASP A 234 -1.18 -28.32 4.09
C ASP A 234 -1.84 -28.22 5.48
N LEU A 235 -3.04 -27.62 5.51
CA LEU A 235 -3.95 -27.45 6.66
C LEU A 235 -5.30 -28.12 6.42
N THR A 236 -5.50 -29.33 6.96
CA THR A 236 -6.86 -29.85 7.20
C THR A 236 -7.41 -29.25 8.50
N CYS A 237 -7.92 -28.01 8.44
CA CYS A 237 -8.77 -27.44 9.50
C CYS A 237 -10.11 -27.05 8.87
N GLN A 238 -11.16 -27.83 9.13
CA GLN A 238 -12.51 -27.52 8.66
C GLN A 238 -13.10 -26.39 9.52
N SER A 239 -13.72 -25.39 8.88
CA SER A 239 -14.46 -24.29 9.51
C SER A 239 -15.46 -24.82 10.56
N THR A 240 -15.55 -24.16 11.72
CA THR A 240 -16.54 -24.53 12.77
C THR A 240 -17.89 -23.85 12.57
N ALA A 241 -17.95 -22.88 11.66
CA ALA A 241 -19.19 -22.17 11.37
C ALA A 241 -20.22 -23.11 10.73
N ASN A 242 -21.35 -23.32 11.42
CA ASN A 242 -22.45 -24.12 10.87
C ASN A 242 -23.36 -23.24 10.02
N LEU A 243 -23.00 -23.04 8.75
CA LEU A 243 -23.82 -22.27 7.79
C LEU A 243 -24.96 -23.08 7.15
N THR A 244 -25.07 -24.39 7.42
CA THR A 244 -25.96 -25.31 6.70
C THR A 244 -27.45 -25.28 7.10
N ALA A 245 -27.90 -24.44 8.03
CA ALA A 245 -29.32 -24.46 8.44
C ALA A 245 -29.97 -23.06 8.49
N GLY A 246 -30.65 -22.70 7.40
CA GLY A 246 -31.75 -21.73 7.42
C GLY A 246 -31.40 -20.23 7.46
N PRO A 247 -32.43 -19.35 7.44
CA PRO A 247 -32.27 -17.91 7.52
C PRO A 247 -31.64 -17.49 8.85
N LEU A 248 -30.77 -16.47 8.82
CA LEU A 248 -30.08 -15.94 10.01
C LEU A 248 -31.10 -15.58 11.10
N GLN A 249 -30.91 -16.12 12.31
CA GLN A 249 -31.74 -15.76 13.46
C GLN A 249 -31.45 -14.31 13.88
N LEU A 250 -32.25 -13.37 13.38
CA LEU A 250 -32.03 -11.93 13.57
C LEU A 250 -32.16 -11.45 15.01
N LYS A 251 -32.95 -12.13 15.84
CA LYS A 251 -33.21 -11.74 17.24
C LYS A 251 -32.59 -12.77 18.19
N PRO A 252 -31.88 -12.33 19.25
CA PRO A 252 -31.38 -13.26 20.25
C PRO A 252 -32.52 -14.00 20.96
N PRO A 253 -32.35 -15.29 21.31
CA PRO A 253 -33.23 -16.02 22.20
C PRO A 253 -33.47 -15.26 23.51
N LYS A 254 -34.61 -15.52 24.16
CA LYS A 254 -34.98 -14.82 25.41
C LYS A 254 -33.99 -15.13 26.53
N GLU A 255 -33.32 -16.27 26.46
CA GLU A 255 -32.37 -16.81 27.41
C GLU A 255 -30.97 -16.22 27.20
N PHE A 256 -30.64 -15.73 26.00
CA PHE A 256 -29.33 -15.15 25.71
C PHE A 256 -29.07 -13.93 26.60
N ARG A 257 -27.92 -13.91 27.26
CA ARG A 257 -27.44 -12.83 28.11
C ARG A 257 -26.05 -12.44 27.61
N LEU A 258 -25.83 -11.15 27.38
CA LEU A 258 -24.49 -10.63 27.17
C LEU A 258 -23.73 -10.71 28.48
N GLN A 259 -22.54 -11.29 28.45
CA GLN A 259 -21.60 -11.25 29.54
C GLN A 259 -20.35 -10.55 29.04
N VAL A 260 -19.76 -9.73 29.90
CA VAL A 260 -18.48 -9.08 29.61
C VAL A 260 -17.42 -9.97 30.22
N LEU A 261 -16.47 -10.43 29.42
CA LEU A 261 -15.29 -11.10 29.95
C LEU A 261 -14.48 -10.10 30.78
N ASP A 262 -14.01 -10.54 31.94
CA ASP A 262 -13.11 -9.75 32.78
C ASP A 262 -11.78 -9.47 32.05
N PRO A 263 -11.03 -8.42 32.44
CA PRO A 263 -9.70 -8.21 31.90
C PRO A 263 -8.81 -9.44 32.13
N GLU A 264 -7.81 -9.63 31.27
CA GLU A 264 -6.89 -10.74 31.40
C GLU A 264 -6.22 -10.75 32.78
N PRO A 265 -6.17 -11.90 33.47
CA PRO A 265 -5.40 -12.01 34.70
C PRO A 265 -3.90 -11.85 34.44
N ALA A 266 -3.17 -11.35 35.44
CA ALA A 266 -1.78 -10.90 35.28
C ALA A 266 -0.78 -12.00 34.90
N ASP A 267 -1.14 -13.26 35.12
CA ASP A 267 -0.40 -14.47 34.75
C ASP A 267 -0.51 -14.81 33.25
N LEU A 268 -1.49 -14.25 32.54
CA LEU A 268 -1.62 -14.38 31.08
C LEU A 268 -0.78 -13.36 30.29
N LYS A 269 0.17 -12.68 30.94
CA LYS A 269 1.12 -11.79 30.25
C LYS A 269 1.89 -12.56 29.15
N PRO A 270 2.20 -11.91 28.02
CA PRO A 270 2.91 -12.56 26.94
C PRO A 270 4.31 -13.03 27.38
N THR A 271 4.63 -14.29 27.08
CA THR A 271 5.99 -14.82 27.20
C THR A 271 6.62 -14.89 25.81
N PRO A 272 7.81 -14.29 25.58
CA PRO A 272 8.43 -14.23 24.25
C PRO A 272 8.61 -15.60 23.57
N THR A 273 8.78 -16.67 24.35
CA THR A 273 8.98 -18.04 23.88
C THR A 273 7.69 -18.73 23.40
N ALA A 274 6.52 -18.32 23.90
CA ALA A 274 5.24 -18.96 23.58
C ALA A 274 4.87 -18.80 22.09
N TYR A 275 5.17 -17.64 21.51
CA TYR A 275 4.89 -17.35 20.10
C TYR A 275 5.71 -18.26 19.14
N LEU A 276 7.00 -18.50 19.47
CA LEU A 276 7.88 -19.36 18.66
C LEU A 276 7.54 -20.86 18.79
N ALA A 277 7.15 -21.31 19.98
CA ALA A 277 6.78 -22.71 20.21
C ALA A 277 5.55 -23.14 19.38
N GLU A 278 4.64 -22.22 19.10
CA GLU A 278 3.50 -22.41 18.18
C GLU A 278 3.94 -22.42 16.71
N LEU A 279 4.81 -21.49 16.29
CA LEU A 279 5.39 -21.47 14.93
C LEU A 279 6.09 -22.79 14.58
N GLY A 280 6.79 -23.42 15.54
CA GLY A 280 7.42 -24.73 15.37
C GLY A 280 6.46 -25.93 15.39
N LYS A 281 5.19 -25.74 15.82
CA LYS A 281 4.21 -26.82 16.00
C LYS A 281 3.03 -26.78 15.03
N LYS A 282 2.72 -25.63 14.40
CA LYS A 282 1.71 -25.48 13.33
C LYS A 282 1.79 -24.09 12.68
N ARG A 283 2.01 -24.10 11.36
CA ARG A 283 1.53 -23.17 10.31
C ARG A 283 1.55 -21.65 10.59
N ALA A 284 2.33 -20.92 9.79
CA ALA A 284 2.03 -19.53 9.49
C ALA A 284 0.57 -19.44 9.01
N ILE A 285 -0.24 -18.56 9.61
CA ILE A 285 -1.59 -18.25 9.12
C ILE A 285 -1.40 -17.49 7.80
N HIS A 286 -1.13 -18.22 6.72
CA HIS A 286 -1.33 -17.69 5.40
C HIS A 286 -2.84 -17.50 5.24
N GLN A 287 -3.22 -16.31 4.78
CA GLN A 287 -4.59 -15.97 4.43
C GLN A 287 -4.97 -16.75 3.17
N GLU A 288 -5.18 -18.07 3.29
CA GLU A 288 -5.85 -18.82 2.26
C GLU A 288 -7.31 -18.32 2.25
N GLU A 289 -7.68 -17.63 1.18
CA GLU A 289 -9.00 -16.98 1.00
C GLU A 289 -10.17 -17.95 1.26
N ASP A 290 -9.95 -19.26 1.08
CA ASP A 290 -10.96 -20.29 1.27
C ASP A 290 -11.26 -20.62 2.75
N LEU A 291 -10.30 -20.45 3.68
CA LEU A 291 -10.50 -20.82 5.10
C LEU A 291 -11.55 -19.93 5.78
N PHE A 292 -11.53 -18.63 5.49
CA PHE A 292 -12.39 -17.65 6.15
C PHE A 292 -13.61 -17.26 5.34
N LYS A 293 -13.75 -17.72 4.09
CA LYS A 293 -14.81 -17.30 3.16
C LYS A 293 -16.19 -17.23 3.80
N GLN A 294 -16.57 -18.29 4.51
CA GLN A 294 -17.86 -18.42 5.19
C GLN A 294 -18.08 -17.38 6.30
N VAL A 295 -17.06 -17.18 7.14
CA VAL A 295 -17.06 -16.21 8.23
C VAL A 295 -17.06 -14.79 7.68
N ASP A 296 -16.31 -14.57 6.61
CA ASP A 296 -16.17 -13.28 5.95
C ASP A 296 -17.49 -12.84 5.31
N GLU A 297 -18.13 -13.73 4.52
CA GLU A 297 -19.46 -13.50 3.95
C GLU A 297 -20.49 -13.17 5.04
N HIS A 298 -20.48 -13.91 6.14
CA HIS A 298 -21.38 -13.66 7.27
C HIS A 298 -21.14 -12.30 7.93
N ALA A 299 -19.89 -11.95 8.25
CA ALA A 299 -19.56 -10.67 8.88
C ALA A 299 -19.90 -9.48 7.98
N LEU A 300 -19.67 -9.59 6.66
CA LEU A 300 -20.08 -8.59 5.67
C LEU A 300 -21.61 -8.43 5.60
N LEU A 301 -22.35 -9.54 5.62
CA LEU A 301 -23.83 -9.51 5.66
C LEU A 301 -24.35 -8.80 6.92
N VAL A 302 -23.74 -9.04 8.08
CA VAL A 302 -24.09 -8.36 9.33
C VAL A 302 -23.71 -6.88 9.27
N ALA A 303 -22.57 -6.51 8.67
CA ALA A 303 -22.12 -5.13 8.53
C ALA A 303 -23.13 -4.27 7.73
N GLN A 304 -23.81 -4.85 6.74
CA GLN A 304 -24.82 -4.17 5.93
C GLN A 304 -26.17 -3.96 6.64
N GLN A 305 -26.44 -4.71 7.71
CA GLN A 305 -27.71 -4.62 8.45
C GLN A 305 -27.72 -3.47 9.46
N LYS A 306 -28.91 -3.01 9.86
CA LYS A 306 -29.09 -2.10 11.00
C LYS A 306 -29.33 -2.90 12.27
N GLN A 307 -28.52 -2.67 13.28
CA GLN A 307 -28.61 -3.31 14.59
C GLN A 307 -29.40 -2.42 15.55
N LYS A 308 -30.38 -3.00 16.28
CA LYS A 308 -31.21 -2.24 17.23
C LYS A 308 -30.43 -1.84 18.49
N ASN A 309 -29.57 -2.72 18.97
CA ASN A 309 -28.74 -2.55 20.18
C ASN A 309 -27.51 -3.45 20.10
N PHE A 310 -26.57 -3.26 21.03
CA PHE A 310 -25.32 -4.01 21.05
C PHE A 310 -25.53 -5.52 21.27
N LYS A 311 -26.54 -5.90 22.07
CA LYS A 311 -26.95 -7.30 22.27
C LYS A 311 -27.29 -8.00 20.95
N GLN A 312 -28.05 -7.35 20.10
CA GLN A 312 -28.40 -7.90 18.80
C GLN A 312 -27.17 -8.01 17.88
N LEU A 313 -26.29 -7.01 17.92
CA LEU A 313 -25.04 -7.03 17.14
C LEU A 313 -24.19 -8.25 17.48
N ILE A 314 -23.83 -8.43 18.75
CA ILE A 314 -22.98 -9.56 19.19
C ILE A 314 -23.64 -10.91 18.91
N TRP A 315 -24.96 -11.02 19.15
CA TRP A 315 -25.71 -12.23 18.83
C TRP A 315 -25.59 -12.58 17.34
N GLN A 316 -25.88 -11.64 16.46
CA GLN A 316 -25.85 -11.86 15.01
C GLN A 316 -24.45 -12.16 14.52
N LEU A 317 -23.45 -11.42 15.01
CA LEU A 317 -22.08 -11.51 14.55
C LEU A 317 -21.43 -12.83 14.96
N ILE A 318 -21.63 -13.28 16.20
CA ILE A 318 -20.89 -14.40 16.80
C ILE A 318 -21.75 -15.65 16.99
N TYR A 319 -22.89 -15.52 17.65
CA TYR A 319 -23.62 -16.67 18.20
C TYR A 319 -24.66 -17.25 17.23
N ALA A 320 -25.23 -16.44 16.34
CA ALA A 320 -26.33 -16.85 15.44
C ALA A 320 -25.92 -17.92 14.41
N ARG A 321 -24.62 -18.09 14.15
CA ARG A 321 -24.06 -19.13 13.26
C ARG A 321 -23.24 -20.19 14.01
N ASN A 322 -23.32 -20.20 15.34
CA ASN A 322 -22.56 -21.10 16.19
C ASN A 322 -21.04 -21.04 15.92
N ILE A 323 -20.49 -19.82 15.79
CA ILE A 323 -19.04 -19.64 15.62
C ILE A 323 -18.37 -19.94 16.96
N THR A 324 -17.69 -21.08 17.03
CA THR A 324 -17.10 -21.58 18.29
C THR A 324 -15.60 -21.34 18.39
N SER A 325 -14.90 -21.33 17.26
CA SER A 325 -13.47 -21.04 17.20
C SER A 325 -13.16 -19.59 17.58
N GLU A 326 -12.20 -19.38 18.48
CA GLU A 326 -11.71 -18.05 18.84
C GLU A 326 -11.20 -17.30 17.60
N LEU A 327 -10.42 -17.98 16.75
CA LEU A 327 -9.90 -17.42 15.51
C LEU A 327 -11.01 -16.91 14.57
N GLU A 328 -12.08 -17.68 14.39
CA GLU A 328 -13.22 -17.28 13.55
C GLU A 328 -14.01 -16.11 14.17
N ARG A 329 -14.17 -16.08 15.50
CA ARG A 329 -14.80 -14.95 16.20
C ARG A 329 -14.01 -13.67 16.00
N VAL A 330 -12.68 -13.72 16.17
CA VAL A 330 -11.78 -12.58 15.95
C VAL A 330 -11.85 -12.12 14.50
N ARG A 331 -11.87 -13.05 13.52
CA ARG A 331 -12.02 -12.73 12.09
C ARG A 331 -13.33 -12.00 11.82
N ALA A 332 -14.45 -12.51 12.35
CA ALA A 332 -15.76 -11.89 12.19
C ALA A 332 -15.80 -10.46 12.76
N ILE A 333 -15.23 -10.24 13.96
CA ILE A 333 -15.17 -8.92 14.61
C ILE A 333 -14.29 -7.96 13.81
N PHE A 334 -13.09 -8.38 13.42
CA PHE A 334 -12.17 -7.57 12.62
C PHE A 334 -12.84 -7.12 11.32
N LEU A 335 -13.40 -8.08 10.56
CA LEU A 335 -14.00 -7.77 9.28
C LEU A 335 -15.23 -6.88 9.41
N TRP A 336 -16.10 -7.16 10.38
CA TRP A 336 -17.27 -6.34 10.64
C TRP A 336 -16.87 -4.91 10.98
N LEU A 337 -15.91 -4.73 11.90
CA LEU A 337 -15.49 -3.40 12.35
C LEU A 337 -14.81 -2.61 11.22
N CYS A 338 -13.97 -3.26 10.41
CA CYS A 338 -13.26 -2.62 9.30
C CYS A 338 -14.13 -2.26 8.09
N THR A 339 -15.33 -2.84 7.97
CA THR A 339 -16.22 -2.63 6.82
C THR A 339 -17.52 -1.92 7.16
N LYS A 340 -17.91 -1.86 8.44
CA LYS A 340 -19.07 -1.12 8.92
C LYS A 340 -18.81 0.39 8.79
N ASP A 341 -19.77 1.10 8.18
CA ASP A 341 -19.77 2.57 8.17
C ASP A 341 -20.22 3.10 9.55
N LEU A 342 -19.29 3.15 10.51
CA LEU A 342 -19.52 3.57 11.89
C LEU A 342 -19.98 5.03 11.98
N ASN A 343 -19.61 5.87 11.01
CA ASN A 343 -20.06 7.26 10.90
C ASN A 343 -21.58 7.39 10.72
N LYS A 344 -22.23 6.36 10.15
CA LYS A 344 -23.70 6.32 9.94
C LYS A 344 -24.41 5.45 10.97
N MET A 345 -23.68 4.81 11.88
CA MET A 345 -24.27 3.93 12.87
C MET A 345 -25.00 4.74 13.94
N ASN A 346 -26.21 4.29 14.31
CA ASN A 346 -26.98 4.90 15.38
C ASN A 346 -27.80 3.88 16.17
N PHE A 347 -27.58 3.84 17.48
CA PHE A 347 -28.41 3.20 18.50
C PHE A 347 -29.28 4.24 19.21
N ASP A 348 -30.47 3.82 19.65
CA ASP A 348 -31.38 4.67 20.40
C ASP A 348 -31.16 4.47 21.92
N ASN A 349 -31.35 5.53 22.72
CA ASN A 349 -31.26 5.51 24.18
C ASN A 349 -29.92 4.98 24.74
N VAL A 350 -28.81 5.43 24.14
CA VAL A 350 -27.46 5.07 24.58
C VAL A 350 -27.18 5.59 25.99
N LYS A 351 -26.63 4.72 26.84
CA LYS A 351 -26.28 5.04 28.22
C LYS A 351 -24.78 5.37 28.32
N PRO A 352 -24.38 6.31 29.18
CA PRO A 352 -22.97 6.56 29.44
C PRO A 352 -22.23 5.30 29.90
N GLY A 353 -21.06 5.05 29.34
CA GLY A 353 -20.21 3.87 29.59
C GLY A 353 -20.72 2.57 28.95
N SER A 354 -21.76 2.61 28.11
CA SER A 354 -22.27 1.40 27.46
C SER A 354 -21.46 1.05 26.20
N PRO A 355 -21.45 -0.23 25.79
CA PRO A 355 -20.74 -0.63 24.57
C PRO A 355 -21.33 0.03 23.30
N GLU A 356 -22.61 0.40 23.29
CA GLU A 356 -23.20 1.23 22.24
C GLU A 356 -22.53 2.62 22.16
N GLU A 357 -22.23 3.24 23.30
CA GLU A 357 -21.54 4.54 23.34
C GLU A 357 -20.14 4.42 22.75
N THR A 358 -19.38 3.38 23.12
CA THR A 358 -18.04 3.13 22.56
C THR A 358 -18.05 3.07 21.03
N LEU A 359 -19.03 2.36 20.43
CA LEU A 359 -19.14 2.27 18.97
C LEU A 359 -19.58 3.60 18.33
N MET A 360 -20.47 4.35 18.99
CA MET A 360 -20.89 5.66 18.51
C MET A 360 -19.78 6.71 18.58
N ASP A 361 -18.93 6.65 19.60
CA ASP A 361 -17.92 7.66 19.89
C ASP A 361 -16.80 7.71 18.85
N ILE A 362 -16.68 6.68 18.01
CA ILE A 362 -15.79 6.67 16.84
C ILE A 362 -16.15 7.83 15.89
N ARG A 363 -17.44 8.05 15.60
CA ARG A 363 -17.87 9.14 14.68
C ARG A 363 -17.59 10.53 15.24
N ALA A 364 -17.41 10.63 16.56
CA ALA A 364 -17.11 11.86 17.28
C ALA A 364 -15.61 11.99 17.60
N ASN A 365 -14.76 11.07 17.11
CA ASN A 365 -13.33 10.98 17.42
C ASN A 365 -13.03 10.98 18.94
N LYS A 366 -13.94 10.44 19.75
CA LYS A 366 -13.78 10.32 21.22
C LYS A 366 -13.19 8.98 21.63
N THR A 367 -13.17 8.01 20.72
CA THR A 367 -12.73 6.63 20.93
C THR A 367 -12.01 6.15 19.67
N SER A 368 -11.08 5.20 19.83
CA SER A 368 -10.34 4.58 18.73
C SER A 368 -10.98 3.27 18.26
N TYR A 369 -10.62 2.83 17.05
CA TYR A 369 -10.97 1.49 16.56
C TYR A 369 -10.46 0.39 17.50
N ALA A 370 -9.27 0.57 18.09
CA ALA A 370 -8.69 -0.41 19.00
C ALA A 370 -9.50 -0.59 20.28
N GLN A 371 -10.09 0.50 20.79
CA GLN A 371 -10.98 0.45 21.95
C GLN A 371 -12.34 -0.20 21.60
N ALA A 372 -12.88 0.07 20.41
CA ALA A 372 -14.09 -0.60 19.93
C ALA A 372 -13.88 -2.10 19.69
N PHE A 373 -12.73 -2.49 19.13
CA PHE A 373 -12.35 -3.88 18.93
C PHE A 373 -12.20 -4.61 20.27
N LEU A 374 -11.55 -3.99 21.26
CA LEU A 374 -11.47 -4.49 22.64
C LEU A 374 -12.86 -4.74 23.22
N THR A 375 -13.77 -3.77 23.13
CA THR A 375 -15.14 -3.90 23.63
C THR A 375 -15.86 -5.08 22.94
N LEU A 376 -15.79 -5.18 21.62
CA LEU A 376 -16.40 -6.30 20.88
C LEU A 376 -15.84 -7.67 21.30
N CYS A 377 -14.51 -7.77 21.45
CA CYS A 377 -13.84 -9.01 21.88
C CYS A 377 -14.31 -9.46 23.26
N ARG A 378 -14.36 -8.54 24.23
CA ARG A 378 -14.77 -8.88 25.62
C ARG A 378 -16.20 -9.40 25.70
N TYR A 379 -17.11 -8.90 24.87
CA TYR A 379 -18.49 -9.40 24.79
C TYR A 379 -18.66 -10.64 23.90
N ALA A 380 -17.63 -10.99 23.13
CA ALA A 380 -17.53 -12.21 22.34
C ALA A 380 -16.73 -13.32 23.04
N ASP A 381 -16.46 -13.14 24.34
CA ASP A 381 -15.71 -14.08 25.18
C ASP A 381 -14.27 -14.29 24.67
N LEU A 382 -13.59 -13.18 24.33
CA LEU A 382 -12.22 -13.17 23.84
C LEU A 382 -11.37 -12.22 24.69
N HIS A 383 -10.26 -12.72 25.23
CA HIS A 383 -9.28 -11.87 25.91
C HIS A 383 -8.57 -10.99 24.88
N CYS A 384 -8.59 -9.68 25.11
CA CYS A 384 -8.03 -8.69 24.21
C CYS A 384 -7.37 -7.58 25.03
N LYS A 385 -6.20 -7.15 24.57
CA LYS A 385 -5.41 -6.08 25.17
C LYS A 385 -5.45 -4.86 24.26
N LEU A 386 -5.64 -3.68 24.85
CA LEU A 386 -5.33 -2.41 24.19
C LEU A 386 -3.84 -2.12 24.37
N ILE A 387 -3.12 -1.97 23.26
CA ILE A 387 -1.71 -1.61 23.22
C ILE A 387 -1.61 -0.17 22.76
N SER A 388 -0.80 0.63 23.46
CA SER A 388 -0.46 2.00 23.08
C SER A 388 1.02 2.08 22.75
N GLY A 389 1.36 2.87 21.74
CA GLY A 389 2.74 3.02 21.28
C GLY A 389 2.89 4.10 20.24
N TYR A 390 3.96 3.99 19.47
CA TYR A 390 4.25 4.81 18.29
C TYR A 390 3.98 4.03 17.01
N ALA A 391 3.54 4.73 15.97
CA ALA A 391 3.44 4.15 14.64
C ALA A 391 4.09 5.03 13.56
N LYS A 392 4.74 4.38 12.58
CA LYS A 392 5.28 5.03 11.37
C LYS A 392 4.14 5.30 10.37
N GLY A 393 3.23 6.19 10.77
CA GLY A 393 2.05 6.59 10.02
C GLY A 393 2.34 7.51 8.83
N VAL A 394 1.32 8.21 8.35
CA VAL A 394 1.39 9.05 7.13
C VAL A 394 2.44 10.16 7.24
N HIS A 395 2.65 10.72 8.44
CA HIS A 395 3.58 11.82 8.67
C HIS A 395 5.00 11.37 9.06
N TYR A 396 5.29 10.07 9.07
CA TYR A 396 6.63 9.58 9.40
C TYR A 396 7.59 9.77 8.21
N SER A 397 8.79 10.28 8.51
CA SER A 397 9.91 10.36 7.56
C SER A 397 11.07 9.45 8.00
N PRO A 398 11.83 8.84 7.06
CA PRO A 398 12.97 7.99 7.38
C PRO A 398 13.96 8.60 8.38
N GLY A 399 14.13 7.92 9.52
CA GLY A 399 15.05 8.33 10.58
C GLY A 399 14.53 9.46 11.48
N MET A 400 13.24 9.77 11.40
CA MET A 400 12.53 10.58 12.39
C MET A 400 12.56 9.89 13.76
N GLN A 401 12.77 10.69 14.81
CA GLN A 401 12.73 10.23 16.19
C GLN A 401 11.34 10.44 16.80
N PHE A 402 10.95 9.55 17.70
CA PHE A 402 9.67 9.63 18.39
C PHE A 402 9.85 10.27 19.77
N THR A 403 9.31 11.46 19.95
CA THR A 403 9.30 12.17 21.24
C THR A 403 7.92 12.73 21.56
N GLY A 404 7.47 12.61 22.81
CA GLY A 404 6.25 13.28 23.27
C GLY A 404 4.95 12.64 22.76
N SER A 405 4.02 13.49 22.32
CA SER A 405 2.65 13.11 21.91
C SER A 405 2.50 12.74 20.44
N ASP A 406 3.49 13.01 19.62
CA ASP A 406 3.39 12.87 18.17
C ASP A 406 3.47 11.39 17.76
N HIS A 407 2.79 11.02 16.68
CA HIS A 407 2.72 9.66 16.14
C HIS A 407 2.23 8.57 17.12
N LYS A 408 1.53 8.97 18.18
CA LYS A 408 0.86 8.02 19.06
C LYS A 408 -0.20 7.24 18.29
N HIS A 409 -0.18 5.94 18.49
CA HIS A 409 -1.16 5.03 17.92
C HIS A 409 -1.55 3.98 18.95
N CYS A 410 -2.69 3.33 18.71
CA CYS A 410 -3.13 2.20 19.53
C CYS A 410 -3.70 1.09 18.67
N TRP A 411 -3.39 -0.14 19.04
CA TRP A 411 -3.82 -1.36 18.37
C TRP A 411 -4.10 -2.43 19.43
N ASN A 412 -4.33 -3.67 19.03
CA ASN A 412 -4.68 -4.73 19.96
C ASN A 412 -3.75 -5.94 19.88
N ALA A 413 -3.67 -6.67 20.99
CA ALA A 413 -3.35 -8.09 20.97
C ALA A 413 -4.57 -8.88 21.42
N VAL A 414 -4.85 -10.01 20.80
CA VAL A 414 -5.94 -10.92 21.15
C VAL A 414 -5.40 -12.30 21.43
N LEU A 415 -5.89 -12.95 22.49
CA LEU A 415 -5.49 -14.30 22.85
C LEU A 415 -6.31 -15.29 22.03
N ILE A 416 -5.64 -16.13 21.24
CA ILE A 416 -6.24 -17.18 20.41
C ILE A 416 -5.47 -18.47 20.67
N ASP A 417 -6.17 -19.51 21.11
CA ASP A 417 -5.62 -20.83 21.43
C ASP A 417 -4.39 -20.74 22.37
N GLY A 418 -4.48 -19.86 23.37
CA GLY A 418 -3.42 -19.61 24.35
C GLY A 418 -2.26 -18.75 23.85
N THR A 419 -2.33 -18.18 22.64
CA THR A 419 -1.26 -17.35 22.05
C THR A 419 -1.75 -15.95 21.71
N TRP A 420 -1.01 -14.93 22.15
CA TRP A 420 -1.30 -13.54 21.81
C TRP A 420 -0.95 -13.24 20.35
N ARG A 421 -1.88 -12.60 19.62
CA ARG A 421 -1.72 -12.22 18.21
C ARG A 421 -2.11 -10.76 18.00
N LEU A 422 -1.39 -10.05 17.12
CA LEU A 422 -1.54 -8.60 16.94
C LEU A 422 -2.59 -8.25 15.88
N VAL A 423 -3.43 -7.26 16.16
CA VAL A 423 -4.49 -6.79 15.27
C VAL A 423 -4.54 -5.27 15.27
N ASP A 424 -4.61 -4.65 14.10
CA ASP A 424 -4.91 -3.22 13.95
C ASP A 424 -6.13 -3.00 13.05
N CYS A 425 -7.26 -2.67 13.68
CA CYS A 425 -8.49 -2.39 12.97
C CYS A 425 -8.54 -1.00 12.33
N GLU A 426 -7.79 -0.02 12.85
CA GLU A 426 -7.80 1.33 12.28
C GLU A 426 -7.10 1.35 10.93
N TRP A 427 -5.91 0.74 10.86
CA TRP A 427 -5.16 0.61 9.61
C TRP A 427 -5.76 -0.47 8.70
N GLY A 428 -6.50 -1.43 9.26
CA GLY A 428 -7.33 -2.38 8.51
C GLY A 428 -8.57 -1.75 7.86
N ALA A 429 -9.18 -0.74 8.48
CA ALA A 429 -10.39 -0.04 8.05
C ALA A 429 -10.10 1.15 7.11
N ARG A 430 -9.17 1.01 6.16
CA ARG A 430 -8.69 2.16 5.36
C ARG A 430 -9.85 2.87 4.64
N SER A 431 -10.14 4.11 5.00
CA SER A 431 -11.16 4.90 4.30
C SER A 431 -10.65 5.27 2.90
N LYS A 432 -11.24 4.72 1.83
CA LYS A 432 -11.07 5.28 0.48
C LYS A 432 -12.14 6.35 0.29
N ALA A 433 -11.74 7.61 0.34
CA ALA A 433 -12.56 8.70 -0.16
C ALA A 433 -12.69 8.54 -1.68
N LYS A 434 -13.89 8.20 -2.19
CA LYS A 434 -14.18 8.37 -3.61
C LYS A 434 -14.32 9.86 -3.90
N LYS A 435 -13.36 10.48 -4.61
CA LYS A 435 -13.55 11.83 -5.16
C LYS A 435 -14.04 11.72 -6.60
N GLY A 436 -15.35 11.84 -6.76
CA GLY A 436 -16.10 11.99 -8.01
C GLY A 436 -17.42 12.72 -7.71
N THR A 437 -18.18 13.13 -8.73
CA THR A 437 -19.38 14.01 -8.63
C THR A 437 -20.47 13.52 -7.66
N ASN A 438 -20.44 12.26 -7.23
CA ASN A 438 -21.21 11.75 -6.10
C ASN A 438 -20.43 11.89 -4.77
N ARG A 439 -20.40 13.10 -4.22
CA ARG A 439 -20.06 13.34 -2.81
C ARG A 439 -21.07 12.61 -1.92
N GLY A 440 -20.74 11.42 -1.42
CA GLY A 440 -21.59 10.74 -0.43
C GLY A 440 -21.32 9.27 -0.10
N LYS A 441 -20.50 8.56 -0.89
CA LYS A 441 -20.22 7.13 -0.65
C LYS A 441 -18.75 6.90 -0.27
N LEU A 442 -18.44 6.95 1.03
CA LEU A 442 -17.21 6.35 1.58
C LEU A 442 -17.17 4.87 1.16
N SER A 443 -16.05 4.42 0.58
CA SER A 443 -15.78 2.99 0.43
C SER A 443 -14.60 2.64 1.32
N TYR A 444 -14.81 1.82 2.35
CA TYR A 444 -13.71 1.30 3.15
C TYR A 444 -12.95 0.26 2.30
N GLY A 445 -11.66 0.49 2.09
CA GLY A 445 -10.74 -0.49 1.51
C GLY A 445 -10.20 -1.36 2.65
N LEU A 446 -10.65 -2.60 2.73
CA LEU A 446 -10.17 -3.55 3.73
C LEU A 446 -8.70 -3.88 3.46
N GLU A 447 -7.83 -3.68 4.45
CA GLU A 447 -6.44 -4.13 4.44
C GLU A 447 -6.26 -5.28 5.43
N THR A 448 -6.31 -6.51 4.93
CA THR A 448 -6.23 -7.71 5.78
C THR A 448 -4.84 -7.99 6.31
N TYR A 449 -3.79 -7.32 5.81
CA TYR A 449 -2.45 -7.44 6.37
C TYR A 449 -2.43 -7.20 7.90
N TYR A 450 -3.26 -6.27 8.39
CA TYR A 450 -3.34 -5.92 9.81
C TYR A 450 -4.14 -6.91 10.68
N PHE A 451 -4.64 -7.99 10.10
CA PHE A 451 -5.29 -9.08 10.83
C PHE A 451 -4.27 -10.17 11.20
N LEU A 452 -3.99 -10.32 12.50
CA LEU A 452 -3.05 -11.31 13.04
C LEU A 452 -1.63 -11.18 12.44
N THR A 453 -1.21 -9.94 12.20
CA THR A 453 0.12 -9.62 11.63
C THR A 453 1.22 -10.24 12.48
N HIS A 454 2.20 -10.87 11.83
CA HIS A 454 3.36 -11.41 12.52
C HIS A 454 4.11 -10.29 13.27
N PRO A 455 4.49 -10.46 14.55
CA PRO A 455 5.19 -9.44 15.34
C PRO A 455 6.45 -8.89 14.67
N GLY A 456 7.27 -9.78 14.07
CA GLY A 456 8.48 -9.39 13.31
C GLY A 456 8.20 -8.56 12.05
N GLN A 457 6.97 -8.56 11.55
CA GLN A 457 6.55 -7.69 10.44
C GLN A 457 5.91 -6.40 10.96
N LEU A 458 5.02 -6.51 11.95
CA LEU A 458 4.33 -5.34 12.51
C LEU A 458 5.29 -4.37 13.19
N ILE A 459 6.38 -4.86 13.81
CA ILE A 459 7.40 -4.03 14.46
C ILE A 459 8.08 -3.04 13.51
N TYR A 460 8.04 -3.26 12.19
CA TYR A 460 8.56 -2.26 11.23
C TYR A 460 7.78 -0.96 11.23
N SER A 461 6.52 -1.00 11.66
CA SER A 461 5.62 0.16 11.68
C SER A 461 5.02 0.48 13.04
N HIS A 462 4.96 -0.46 13.99
CA HIS A 462 4.34 -0.28 15.31
C HIS A 462 5.31 -0.60 16.44
N PHE A 463 5.57 0.36 17.32
CA PHE A 463 6.44 0.20 18.48
C PHE A 463 5.65 0.42 19.77
N PRO A 464 5.37 -0.62 20.57
CA PRO A 464 4.61 -0.49 21.83
C PRO A 464 5.44 0.20 22.91
N HIS A 465 4.79 0.97 23.79
CA HIS A 465 5.46 1.54 24.97
C HIS A 465 5.93 0.45 25.94
N ASP A 466 5.12 -0.59 26.10
CA ASP A 466 5.44 -1.74 26.93
C ASP A 466 6.16 -2.81 26.09
N THR A 467 7.43 -3.05 26.41
CA THR A 467 8.32 -3.95 25.66
C THR A 467 7.77 -5.38 25.51
N GLU A 468 7.05 -5.88 26.51
CA GLU A 468 6.44 -7.24 26.49
C GLU A 468 5.45 -7.42 25.32
N TRP A 469 4.79 -6.34 24.89
CA TRP A 469 3.80 -6.36 23.80
C TRP A 469 4.40 -6.25 22.41
N GLN A 470 5.73 -6.22 22.29
CA GLN A 470 6.38 -6.45 21.00
C GLN A 470 6.17 -7.89 20.51
N LEU A 471 5.95 -8.85 21.43
CA LEU A 471 5.83 -10.28 21.14
C LEU A 471 7.02 -10.85 20.33
N LEU A 472 8.17 -10.18 20.40
CA LEU A 472 9.42 -10.61 19.80
C LEU A 472 10.22 -11.42 20.82
N HIS A 473 10.91 -12.47 20.34
CA HIS A 473 11.87 -13.20 21.16
C HIS A 473 13.01 -12.30 21.65
N HIS A 474 13.50 -11.43 20.76
CA HIS A 474 14.47 -10.39 21.08
C HIS A 474 13.79 -9.03 20.86
N PRO A 475 13.22 -8.42 21.90
CA PRO A 475 12.64 -7.09 21.79
C PRO A 475 13.68 -6.07 21.35
N ILE A 476 13.27 -5.15 20.50
CA ILE A 476 14.12 -4.06 20.01
C ILE A 476 13.91 -2.80 20.85
N THR A 477 14.90 -1.94 20.86
CA THR A 477 14.84 -0.60 21.45
C THR A 477 14.13 0.39 20.51
N LEU A 478 13.65 1.51 21.07
CA LEU A 478 13.07 2.59 20.27
C LEU A 478 14.06 3.14 19.23
N LYS A 479 15.35 3.22 19.59
CA LYS A 479 16.41 3.68 18.70
C LYS A 479 16.61 2.74 17.50
N GLU A 480 16.53 1.43 17.72
CA GLU A 480 16.57 0.45 16.63
C GLU A 480 15.33 0.59 15.75
N PHE A 481 14.14 0.69 16.34
CA PHE A 481 12.90 0.95 15.60
C PHE A 481 12.98 2.19 14.71
N GLU A 482 13.46 3.32 15.23
CA GLU A 482 13.68 4.58 14.50
C GLU A 482 14.64 4.40 13.32
N SER A 483 15.65 3.53 13.48
CA SER A 483 16.62 3.26 12.43
C SER A 483 16.07 2.40 11.30
N PHE A 484 15.04 1.58 11.53
CA PHE A 484 14.56 0.59 10.55
C PHE A 484 14.05 1.22 9.25
N THR A 485 14.44 0.61 8.13
CA THR A 485 13.91 0.88 6.78
C THR A 485 12.40 0.99 6.80
N TYR A 486 11.88 2.04 6.17
CA TYR A 486 10.45 2.24 6.08
C TYR A 486 9.86 1.32 5.00
N VAL A 487 9.06 0.35 5.42
CA VAL A 487 8.38 -0.60 4.54
C VAL A 487 6.87 -0.54 4.75
N ARG A 488 6.11 -0.85 3.69
CA ARG A 488 4.63 -0.90 3.71
C ARG A 488 4.17 -2.37 3.63
N PRO A 489 2.89 -2.68 3.94
CA PRO A 489 2.34 -4.04 3.90
C PRO A 489 2.70 -4.86 2.65
N ALA A 490 2.75 -4.22 1.48
CA ALA A 490 3.14 -4.84 0.21
C ALA A 490 4.52 -5.54 0.27
N PHE A 491 5.47 -5.00 1.05
CA PHE A 491 6.79 -5.59 1.25
C PHE A 491 6.70 -7.01 1.79
N PHE A 492 5.88 -7.20 2.83
CA PHE A 492 5.68 -8.52 3.44
C PHE A 492 4.72 -9.38 2.63
N LYS A 493 3.66 -8.79 2.06
CA LYS A 493 2.69 -9.52 1.22
C LYS A 493 3.35 -10.22 0.04
N TYR A 494 4.37 -9.61 -0.55
CA TYR A 494 5.10 -10.16 -1.68
C TYR A 494 6.40 -10.87 -1.27
N ASN A 495 6.58 -11.17 0.02
CA ASN A 495 7.75 -11.84 0.58
C ASN A 495 9.07 -11.20 0.12
N LEU A 496 9.11 -9.86 0.10
CA LEU A 496 10.33 -9.14 -0.21
C LEU A 496 11.28 -9.18 0.98
N THR A 497 12.58 -9.27 0.72
CA THR A 497 13.63 -9.22 1.73
C THR A 497 14.69 -8.18 1.37
N MET A 498 15.32 -7.59 2.39
CA MET A 498 16.39 -6.61 2.23
C MET A 498 17.65 -7.17 2.90
N PRO A 499 18.44 -8.00 2.19
CA PRO A 499 19.58 -8.71 2.78
C PRO A 499 20.69 -7.77 3.26
N SER A 500 20.93 -6.67 2.55
CA SER A 500 22.08 -5.80 2.76
C SER A 500 21.80 -4.56 3.63
N GLN A 501 20.55 -4.14 3.80
CA GLN A 501 20.24 -2.85 4.41
C GLN A 501 18.99 -2.87 5.31
N ARG A 502 19.21 -2.79 6.63
CA ARG A 502 18.14 -2.63 7.63
C ARG A 502 17.86 -1.19 8.02
N ASN A 503 18.78 -0.26 7.74
CA ASN A 503 18.66 1.12 8.18
C ASN A 503 18.04 2.01 7.09
N ALA A 504 17.06 2.84 7.48
CA ALA A 504 16.36 3.77 6.61
C ALA A 504 17.24 4.91 6.08
N VAL A 505 18.29 5.26 6.81
CA VAL A 505 19.24 6.32 6.44
C VAL A 505 20.62 5.72 6.22
N ILE A 506 21.18 5.96 5.03
CA ILE A 506 22.50 5.48 4.62
C ILE A 506 23.43 6.67 4.52
N LYS A 507 24.51 6.66 5.30
CA LYS A 507 25.60 7.62 5.17
C LYS A 507 26.70 6.97 4.35
N SER A 508 27.03 7.55 3.19
CA SER A 508 28.13 7.08 2.36
C SER A 508 29.04 8.24 1.94
N LYS A 509 30.34 7.96 1.89
CA LYS A 509 31.35 8.83 1.27
C LYS A 509 31.68 8.37 -0.15
N ASP A 510 31.21 7.19 -0.53
CA ASP A 510 31.49 6.57 -1.81
C ASP A 510 30.62 7.19 -2.91
N SER A 511 31.12 7.13 -4.13
CA SER A 511 30.37 7.58 -5.31
C SER A 511 29.21 6.65 -5.67
N GLU A 512 29.14 5.46 -5.05
CA GLU A 512 28.14 4.42 -5.32
C GLU A 512 27.57 3.87 -4.01
N VAL A 513 26.25 3.67 -3.96
CA VAL A 513 25.57 2.98 -2.87
C VAL A 513 24.76 1.83 -3.48
N ARG A 514 24.97 0.61 -2.99
CA ARG A 514 24.24 -0.58 -3.46
C ARG A 514 23.17 -0.97 -2.46
N ILE A 515 21.94 -1.05 -2.95
CA ILE A 515 20.79 -1.51 -2.17
C ILE A 515 20.21 -2.73 -2.91
N ALA A 516 20.17 -3.86 -2.23
CA ALA A 516 19.66 -5.12 -2.78
C ALA A 516 18.28 -5.41 -2.19
N LEU A 517 17.32 -5.68 -3.07
CA LEU A 517 15.98 -6.15 -2.73
C LEU A 517 15.82 -7.53 -3.35
N GLU A 518 15.49 -8.49 -2.50
CA GLU A 518 15.23 -9.87 -2.87
C GLU A 518 13.72 -10.12 -2.91
N PHE A 519 13.30 -11.04 -3.77
CA PHE A 519 11.92 -11.46 -3.95
C PHE A 519 11.88 -12.94 -4.36
N PRO A 520 10.75 -13.64 -4.17
CA PRO A 520 10.66 -15.07 -4.50
C PRO A 520 10.89 -15.35 -5.99
N SER A 521 11.62 -16.41 -6.31
CA SER A 521 11.92 -16.84 -7.70
C SER A 521 10.67 -17.00 -8.57
N ASP A 522 9.58 -17.42 -7.96
CA ASP A 522 8.32 -17.72 -8.65
C ASP A 522 7.53 -16.44 -8.98
N SER A 523 7.97 -15.29 -8.45
CA SER A 523 7.33 -13.98 -8.59
C SER A 523 7.94 -13.11 -9.70
N VAL A 524 8.99 -13.58 -10.39
CA VAL A 524 9.75 -12.83 -11.41
C VAL A 524 8.87 -12.26 -12.53
N ASN A 525 7.75 -12.91 -12.86
CA ASN A 525 6.84 -12.47 -13.92
C ASN A 525 5.61 -11.70 -13.43
N CYS A 526 5.48 -11.51 -12.11
CA CYS A 526 4.27 -10.98 -11.48
C CYS A 526 4.50 -9.66 -10.74
N LEU A 527 5.74 -9.41 -10.28
CA LEU A 527 6.10 -8.21 -9.54
C LEU A 527 6.77 -7.19 -10.46
N PHE A 528 6.31 -5.95 -10.39
CA PHE A 528 6.90 -4.80 -11.06
C PHE A 528 7.41 -3.82 -10.01
N PHE A 529 8.62 -3.32 -10.22
CA PHE A 529 9.23 -2.35 -9.34
C PHE A 529 9.38 -1.03 -10.06
N GLU A 530 8.84 0.03 -9.48
CA GLU A 530 9.17 1.39 -9.87
C GLU A 530 10.15 1.95 -8.84
N VAL A 531 11.33 2.34 -9.30
CA VAL A 531 12.38 2.91 -8.46
C VAL A 531 12.46 4.39 -8.75
N GLN A 532 12.10 5.20 -7.76
CA GLN A 532 12.18 6.64 -7.81
C GLN A 532 13.33 7.11 -6.92
N LEU A 533 14.32 7.76 -7.52
CA LEU A 533 15.36 8.48 -6.79
C LEU A 533 15.10 9.98 -6.97
N THR A 534 14.64 10.63 -5.91
CA THR A 534 14.36 12.06 -5.93
C THR A 534 15.56 12.82 -5.35
N PHE A 535 16.10 13.74 -6.14
CA PHE A 535 17.07 14.73 -5.69
C PHE A 535 16.29 15.97 -5.27
N ASN A 536 16.28 16.28 -3.97
CA ASN A 536 15.41 17.31 -3.42
C ASN A 536 16.21 18.58 -3.11
N ASP A 537 16.29 19.47 -4.10
CA ASP A 537 17.16 20.65 -4.07
C ASP A 537 16.44 21.97 -3.71
N GLN A 538 15.10 21.97 -3.54
CA GLN A 538 14.37 23.24 -3.32
C GLN A 538 13.29 23.29 -2.24
N ASP A 539 12.81 22.18 -1.66
CA ASP A 539 11.91 22.25 -0.48
C ASP A 539 12.13 21.01 0.40
N PHE A 540 12.94 21.16 1.45
CA PHE A 540 13.31 20.06 2.34
C PHE A 540 12.11 19.59 3.19
N THR A 541 11.44 18.51 2.78
CA THR A 541 10.35 17.89 3.56
C THR A 541 10.84 16.75 4.46
N GLU A 542 11.92 16.07 4.08
CA GLU A 542 12.45 14.92 4.81
C GLU A 542 13.84 15.22 5.40
N HIS A 543 13.97 15.04 6.72
CA HIS A 543 15.18 15.35 7.49
C HIS A 543 15.62 14.16 8.34
N TYR A 544 16.92 14.01 8.52
CA TYR A 544 17.53 13.11 9.50
C TYR A 544 18.39 13.91 10.47
N ASN A 545 18.05 13.90 11.77
CA ASN A 545 18.71 14.72 12.79
C ASN A 545 18.81 16.20 12.38
N SER A 546 17.72 16.77 11.86
CA SER A 546 17.67 18.14 11.34
C SER A 546 18.58 18.42 10.13
N ILE A 547 19.19 17.39 9.55
CA ILE A 547 19.95 17.48 8.31
C ILE A 547 19.02 17.06 7.16
N PRO A 548 18.80 17.91 6.15
CA PRO A 548 18.01 17.52 5.00
C PRO A 548 18.63 16.35 4.24
N LEU A 549 17.80 15.38 3.86
CA LEU A 549 18.26 14.24 3.06
C LEU A 549 18.51 14.69 1.62
N LYS A 550 19.73 14.44 1.12
CA LYS A 550 20.14 14.82 -0.25
C LYS A 550 19.41 14.01 -1.34
N TYR A 551 19.19 12.73 -1.07
CA TYR A 551 18.50 11.82 -1.97
C TYR A 551 17.48 11.00 -1.17
N VAL A 552 16.28 10.84 -1.73
CA VAL A 552 15.26 9.95 -1.18
C VAL A 552 14.97 8.87 -2.22
N LEU A 553 15.19 7.61 -1.84
CA LEU A 553 14.90 6.44 -2.66
C LEU A 553 13.56 5.85 -2.25
N LYS A 554 12.61 5.80 -3.19
CA LYS A 554 11.31 5.13 -3.02
C LYS A 554 11.23 3.97 -4.00
N ILE A 555 10.92 2.79 -3.49
CA ILE A 555 10.70 1.59 -4.30
C ILE A 555 9.23 1.22 -4.16
N PHE A 556 8.49 1.32 -5.26
CA PHE A 556 7.10 0.89 -5.33
C PHE A 556 7.04 -0.49 -5.95
N CYS A 557 6.24 -1.38 -5.36
CA CYS A 557 6.04 -2.74 -5.84
C CYS A 557 4.56 -2.93 -6.21
N PHE A 558 4.33 -3.48 -7.40
CA PHE A 558 2.99 -3.70 -7.96
C PHE A 558 2.84 -5.12 -8.48
N THR A 559 1.64 -5.70 -8.36
CA THR A 559 1.27 -6.97 -9.01
C THR A 559 0.23 -6.76 -10.11
N TRP A 560 0.33 -7.55 -11.17
CA TRP A 560 -0.79 -7.73 -12.11
C TRP A 560 -1.88 -8.58 -11.47
N PHE A 561 -3.07 -8.01 -11.23
CA PHE A 561 -4.26 -8.82 -11.02
C PHE A 561 -4.78 -9.29 -12.40
N GLN A 562 -4.55 -10.55 -12.74
CA GLN A 562 -5.47 -11.24 -13.65
C GLN A 562 -6.77 -11.46 -12.87
N LYS A 563 -7.82 -10.69 -13.18
CA LYS A 563 -9.17 -11.21 -12.95
C LYS A 563 -9.32 -12.39 -13.90
N THR A 564 -9.23 -13.60 -13.37
CA THR A 564 -9.72 -14.82 -14.02
C THR A 564 -11.21 -14.73 -14.26
#